data_AF-F1VUN5-F1
#
_entry.id   AF-F1VUN5-F1
#
_cell.length_a   1.000
_cell.length_b   1.000
_cell.length_c   1.000
_cell.angle_alpha   90.00
_cell.angle_beta   90.00
_cell.angle_gamma   90.00
#
_symmetry.space_group_name_H-M   'P 1'
#
loop_
_entity.id
_entity.type
_entity.pdbx_description
1 polymer ?
#
loop_
_entity_poly.entity_id
_entity_poly.type
_entity_poly.pdbx_seq_one_letter_code
_entity_poly.pdbx_strand_id
1 'polypeptide(L)'
;MTAAIDAIARDMPRFYCGRFDVRFTDVRELQAGRGFTIIEINGAGSEAIHAWDPEISLWNAFRIIFSKQQRLFAIGHALRKQGVAPIRLRRLASLYRRQQRLIAAYPPSN
;
A
#
# COMPACT_ATOMS: atom_id res chain seq x y z
N MET A 1 -14.91 11.80 -4.09
CA MET A 1 -14.01 10.76 -3.54
C MET A 1 -12.55 11.08 -3.79
N THR A 2 -12.09 11.22 -5.04
CA THR A 2 -10.66 11.43 -5.39
C THR A 2 -10.00 12.58 -4.61
N ALA A 3 -10.66 13.74 -4.52
CA ALA A 3 -10.13 14.89 -3.78
C ALA A 3 -9.94 14.62 -2.27
N ALA A 4 -10.86 13.86 -1.65
CA ALA A 4 -10.76 13.52 -0.23
C ALA A 4 -9.59 12.56 0.02
N ILE A 5 -9.44 11.53 -0.81
CA ILE A 5 -8.32 10.59 -0.73
C ILE A 5 -6.98 11.28 -1.02
N ASP A 6 -6.93 12.18 -1.98
CA ASP A 6 -5.72 12.96 -2.30
C ASP A 6 -5.32 13.89 -1.14
N ALA A 7 -6.29 14.55 -0.49
CA ALA A 7 -6.02 15.35 0.70
C ALA A 7 -5.42 14.53 1.84
N ILE A 8 -5.99 13.35 2.12
CA ILE A 8 -5.47 12.42 3.13
C ILE A 8 -4.07 11.91 2.75
N ALA A 9 -3.85 11.57 1.48
CA ALA A 9 -2.56 11.11 0.99
C ALA A 9 -1.48 12.19 1.14
N ARG A 10 -1.80 13.45 0.86
CA ARG A 10 -0.88 14.59 1.00
C ARG A 10 -0.58 14.97 2.43
N ASP A 11 -1.49 14.69 3.36
CA ASP A 11 -1.28 14.92 4.79
C ASP A 11 -0.22 13.96 5.38
N MET A 12 0.04 12.82 4.72
CA MET A 12 1.09 11.88 5.10
C MET A 12 2.44 12.27 4.45
N PRO A 13 3.45 12.71 5.22
CA PRO A 13 4.73 13.07 4.66
C PRO A 13 5.39 11.87 3.96
N ARG A 14 5.87 12.10 2.74
CA ARG A 14 6.62 11.10 1.94
C ARG A 14 5.80 9.84 1.60
N PHE A 15 4.47 9.98 1.50
CA PHE A 15 3.59 8.96 0.96
C PHE A 15 3.46 9.12 -0.57
N TYR A 16 4.10 8.23 -1.32
CA TYR A 16 4.15 8.30 -2.79
C TYR A 16 3.34 7.21 -3.50
N CYS A 17 3.04 6.11 -2.80
CA CYS A 17 2.29 4.98 -3.36
C CYS A 17 1.66 4.18 -2.22
N GLY A 18 0.39 3.85 -2.36
CA GLY A 18 -0.32 2.97 -1.46
C GLY A 18 -1.77 2.77 -1.87
N ARG A 19 -2.47 1.96 -1.08
CA ARG A 19 -3.91 1.72 -1.19
C ARG A 19 -4.54 2.00 0.16
N PHE A 20 -5.74 2.57 0.14
CA PHE A 20 -6.57 2.79 1.31
C PHE A 20 -7.69 1.77 1.30
N ASP A 21 -7.73 0.94 2.33
CA ASP A 21 -8.83 0.01 2.52
C ASP A 21 -9.81 0.67 3.48
N VAL A 22 -11.03 0.90 3.00
CA VAL A 22 -12.03 1.71 3.68
C VAL A 22 -13.28 0.89 3.95
N ARG A 23 -13.91 1.14 5.11
CA ARG A 23 -15.25 0.66 5.44
C ARG A 23 -16.23 1.82 5.31
N PHE A 24 -17.38 1.58 4.69
CA PHE A 24 -18.44 2.57 4.48
C PHE A 24 -19.80 1.87 4.49
N THR A 25 -20.88 2.64 4.65
CA THR A 25 -22.27 2.12 4.68
C THR A 25 -23.10 2.56 3.48
N ASP A 26 -22.76 3.69 2.85
CA ASP A 26 -23.46 4.22 1.66
C ASP A 26 -22.45 4.57 0.56
N VAL A 27 -22.64 3.99 -0.63
CA VAL A 27 -21.78 4.20 -1.79
C VAL A 27 -21.84 5.64 -2.32
N ARG A 28 -22.98 6.33 -2.20
CA ARG A 28 -23.14 7.72 -2.64
C ARG A 28 -22.34 8.66 -1.75
N GLU A 29 -22.36 8.44 -0.43
CA GLU A 29 -21.52 9.19 0.50
C GLU A 29 -20.03 8.92 0.25
N LEU A 30 -19.65 7.65 0.02
CA LEU A 30 -18.28 7.30 -0.35
C LEU A 30 -17.84 8.02 -1.63
N GLN A 31 -18.67 8.00 -2.68
CA GLN A 31 -18.41 8.69 -3.93
C GLN A 31 -18.29 10.20 -3.75
N ALA A 32 -19.06 10.79 -2.83
CA ALA A 32 -18.92 12.19 -2.41
C ALA A 32 -17.65 12.45 -1.56
N GLY A 33 -16.94 11.41 -1.14
CA GLY A 33 -15.73 11.50 -0.30
C GLY A 33 -16.04 11.67 1.19
N ARG A 34 -17.17 11.15 1.66
CA ARG A 34 -17.65 11.19 3.04
C ARG A 34 -18.09 9.81 3.52
N GLY A 35 -18.42 9.68 4.80
CA GLY A 35 -19.09 8.48 5.34
C GLY A 35 -18.26 7.20 5.27
N PHE A 36 -16.92 7.31 5.31
CA PHE A 36 -16.02 6.16 5.31
C PHE A 36 -14.98 6.25 6.44
N THR A 37 -14.51 5.09 6.87
CA THR A 37 -13.43 4.93 7.84
C THR A 37 -12.29 4.18 7.18
N ILE A 38 -11.06 4.68 7.30
CA ILE A 38 -9.86 3.98 6.83
C ILE A 38 -9.52 2.87 7.83
N ILE A 39 -9.45 1.63 7.35
CA ILE A 39 -9.12 0.45 8.14
C ILE A 39 -7.64 0.08 7.97
N GLU A 40 -7.08 0.29 6.77
CA GLU A 40 -5.68 0.00 6.48
C GLU A 40 -5.09 0.96 5.44
N ILE A 41 -3.80 1.26 5.58
CA ILE A 41 -2.98 1.95 4.56
C ILE A 41 -1.77 1.07 4.26
N ASN A 42 -1.77 0.46 3.08
CA ASN A 42 -0.78 -0.57 2.71
C ASN A 42 0.58 -0.01 2.23
N GLY A 43 0.65 1.27 1.85
CA GLY A 43 1.86 1.90 1.32
C GLY A 43 2.44 1.17 0.09
N ALA A 44 3.77 1.25 -0.09
CA ALA A 44 4.46 0.63 -1.23
C ALA A 44 4.27 -0.90 -1.33
N GLY A 45 3.99 -1.55 -0.20
CA GLY A 45 3.70 -2.98 -0.10
C GLY A 45 2.32 -3.38 -0.63
N SER A 46 1.46 -2.41 -1.02
CA SER A 46 0.13 -2.71 -1.52
C SER A 46 0.17 -3.68 -2.70
N GLU A 47 -0.67 -4.71 -2.67
CA GLU A 47 -0.78 -5.63 -3.79
C GLU A 47 -1.64 -5.00 -4.90
N ALA A 48 -1.27 -5.26 -6.16
CA ALA A 48 -2.11 -4.91 -7.31
C ALA A 48 -3.24 -5.93 -7.44
N ILE A 49 -4.16 -5.96 -6.48
CA ILE A 49 -5.19 -7.01 -6.34
C ILE A 49 -6.05 -7.22 -7.60
N HIS A 50 -6.22 -6.19 -8.42
CA HIS A 50 -6.92 -6.29 -9.70
C HIS A 50 -6.20 -7.21 -10.69
N ALA A 51 -4.90 -7.48 -10.54
CA ALA A 51 -4.17 -8.44 -11.36
C ALA A 51 -4.69 -9.89 -11.18
N TRP A 52 -5.44 -10.17 -10.12
CA TRP A 52 -6.02 -11.49 -9.82
C TRP A 52 -7.47 -11.63 -10.29
N ASP A 53 -8.01 -10.64 -11.01
CA ASP A 53 -9.33 -10.74 -11.62
C ASP A 53 -9.35 -11.92 -12.61
N PRO A 54 -10.33 -12.85 -12.53
CA PRO A 54 -10.41 -14.00 -13.43
C PRO A 54 -10.55 -13.62 -14.91
N GLU A 55 -11.01 -12.40 -15.21
CA GLU A 55 -11.08 -11.88 -16.59
C GLU A 55 -9.70 -11.47 -17.13
N ILE A 56 -8.68 -11.34 -16.28
CA ILE A 56 -7.34 -10.95 -16.68
C ILE A 56 -6.50 -12.18 -17.03
N SER A 57 -5.99 -12.20 -18.26
CA SER A 57 -5.04 -13.22 -18.70
C SER A 57 -3.74 -13.17 -17.88
N LEU A 58 -3.10 -14.32 -17.69
CA LEU A 58 -1.85 -14.43 -16.94
C LEU A 58 -0.76 -13.45 -17.44
N TRP A 59 -0.64 -13.27 -18.75
CA TRP A 59 0.32 -12.33 -19.33
C TRP A 59 0.02 -10.88 -18.93
N ASN A 60 -1.26 -10.49 -18.93
CA ASN A 60 -1.67 -9.16 -18.47
C ASN A 60 -1.47 -8.98 -16.96
N ALA A 61 -1.73 -10.01 -16.15
CA ALA A 61 -1.45 -10.00 -14.72
C ALA A 61 0.04 -9.72 -14.44
N PHE A 62 0.95 -10.41 -15.13
CA PHE A 62 2.39 -10.15 -15.01
C PHE A 62 2.74 -8.71 -15.41
N ARG A 63 2.17 -8.19 -16.49
CA ARG A 63 2.40 -6.79 -16.90
C ARG A 63 1.99 -5.79 -15.84
N ILE A 64 0.84 -6.00 -15.20
CA ILE A 64 0.35 -5.15 -14.10
C ILE A 64 1.36 -5.17 -12.95
N ILE A 65 1.79 -6.36 -12.53
CA ILE A 65 2.74 -6.54 -11.43
C ILE A 65 4.07 -5.86 -11.75
N PHE A 66 4.68 -6.15 -12.91
CA PHE A 66 5.97 -5.57 -13.29
C PHE A 66 5.89 -4.05 -13.48
N SER A 67 4.80 -3.54 -14.06
CA SER A 67 4.58 -2.10 -14.21
C SER A 67 4.50 -1.39 -12.85
N LYS A 68 3.83 -2.02 -11.87
CA LYS A 68 3.82 -1.52 -10.49
C LYS A 68 5.22 -1.53 -9.89
N GLN A 69 5.96 -2.63 -10.00
CA GLN A 69 7.32 -2.73 -9.45
C GLN A 69 8.24 -1.67 -10.07
N GLN A 70 8.20 -1.50 -11.39
CA GLN A 70 8.98 -0.48 -12.10
C GLN A 70 8.73 0.93 -11.53
N ARG A 71 7.47 1.32 -11.29
CA ARG A 71 7.13 2.61 -10.67
C ARG A 71 7.72 2.75 -9.26
N LEU A 72 7.62 1.70 -8.44
CA LEU A 72 8.18 1.71 -7.09
C LEU A 72 9.71 1.88 -7.09
N PHE A 73 10.41 1.16 -7.97
CA PHE A 73 11.87 1.31 -8.13
C PHE A 73 12.24 2.71 -8.64
N ALA A 74 11.46 3.29 -9.56
CA ALA A 74 11.69 4.64 -10.05
C ALA A 74 11.55 5.70 -8.93
N ILE A 75 10.50 5.58 -8.10
CA ILE A 75 10.31 6.43 -6.91
C ILE A 75 11.48 6.24 -5.94
N GLY A 76 11.87 4.99 -5.65
CA GLY A 76 13.00 4.68 -4.78
C GLY A 76 14.31 5.28 -5.27
N HIS A 77 14.58 5.22 -6.58
CA HIS A 77 15.75 5.85 -7.20
C HIS A 77 15.72 7.38 -7.07
N ALA A 78 14.58 8.01 -7.33
CA ALA A 78 14.42 9.45 -7.16
C ALA A 78 14.67 9.90 -5.72
N LEU A 79 14.13 9.16 -4.74
CA LEU A 79 14.35 9.44 -3.31
C LEU A 79 15.82 9.26 -2.91
N ARG A 80 16.51 8.24 -3.45
CA ARG A 80 17.94 8.05 -3.22
C ARG A 80 18.77 9.23 -3.74
N LYS A 81 18.43 9.76 -4.91
CA LYS A 81 19.07 10.98 -5.46
C LYS A 81 18.85 12.20 -4.56
N GLN A 82 17.75 12.25 -3.81
CA GLN A 82 17.45 13.28 -2.81
C GLN A 82 18.09 13.01 -1.44
N GLY A 83 18.98 12.03 -1.32
CA GLY A 83 19.70 11.71 -0.08
C GLY A 83 18.95 10.76 0.87
N VAL A 84 17.82 10.18 0.45
CA VAL A 84 17.12 9.18 1.26
C VAL A 84 17.89 7.86 1.23
N ALA A 85 18.39 7.44 2.39
CA ALA A 85 19.04 6.14 2.54
C ALA A 85 18.00 5.00 2.57
N PRO A 86 18.24 3.89 1.83
CA PRO A 86 17.46 2.66 1.98
C PRO A 86 17.56 2.07 3.38
N ILE A 87 16.60 1.23 3.75
CA ILE A 87 16.65 0.48 5.01
C ILE A 87 17.90 -0.40 5.06
N ARG A 88 18.62 -0.36 6.18
CA ARG A 88 19.77 -1.25 6.42
C ARG A 88 19.29 -2.66 6.72
N LEU A 89 19.99 -3.69 6.24
CA LEU A 89 19.66 -5.10 6.49
C LEU A 89 19.46 -5.42 7.98
N ARG A 90 20.31 -4.88 8.85
CA ARG A 90 20.16 -5.05 10.31
C ARG A 90 18.83 -4.51 10.86
N ARG A 91 18.35 -3.38 10.30
CA ARG A 91 17.07 -2.79 10.71
C ARG A 91 15.91 -3.62 10.17
N LEU A 92 16.00 -4.08 8.93
CA LEU A 92 15.04 -5.00 8.35
C LEU A 92 14.92 -6.28 9.18
N ALA A 93 16.05 -6.92 9.54
CA ALA A 93 16.06 -8.10 10.40
C ALA A 93 15.46 -7.84 11.79
N SER A 94 15.72 -6.68 12.39
CA SER A 94 15.12 -6.29 13.67
C SER A 94 13.59 -6.12 13.57
N LEU A 95 13.10 -5.49 12.49
CA LEU A 95 11.66 -5.35 12.24
C LEU A 95 11.00 -6.71 12.00
N TYR A 96 11.64 -7.59 11.22
CA TYR A 96 11.17 -8.94 11.00
C TYR A 96 11.06 -9.73 12.31
N ARG A 97 12.10 -9.72 13.16
CA ARG A 97 12.03 -10.36 14.48
C ARG A 97 10.91 -9.80 15.36
N ARG A 98 10.70 -8.49 15.33
CA ARG A 98 9.58 -7.85 16.05
C ARG A 98 8.23 -8.33 15.53
N GLN A 99 8.06 -8.39 14.21
CA GLN A 99 6.84 -8.91 13.58
C GLN A 99 6.57 -10.35 14.01
N GLN A 100 7.58 -11.23 13.98
CA GLN A 100 7.42 -12.63 14.41
C GLN A 100 6.96 -12.75 15.88
N ARG A 101 7.48 -11.90 16.77
CA ARG A 101 7.03 -11.85 18.18
C ARG A 101 5.58 -11.37 18.31
N LEU A 102 5.16 -10.40 17.50
CA LEU A 102 3.79 -9.90 17.49
C LEU A 102 2.81 -10.95 16.95
N ILE A 103 3.19 -11.65 15.88
CA ILE A 103 2.39 -12.76 15.32
C ILE A 103 2.20 -13.85 16.38
N ALA A 104 3.26 -14.22 17.12
CA ALA A 104 3.16 -15.22 18.19
C ALA A 104 2.25 -14.79 19.35
N ALA A 105 2.05 -13.49 19.56
CA ALA A 105 1.15 -12.94 20.57
C ALA A 105 -0.27 -12.69 20.04
N TYR A 106 -0.49 -12.81 18.73
CA TYR A 106 -1.80 -12.62 18.13
C TYR A 106 -2.66 -13.87 18.39
N PRO A 107 -3.93 -13.69 18.80
CA PRO A 107 -4.81 -14.84 18.92
C PRO A 107 -4.92 -15.54 17.56
N PRO A 108 -4.97 -16.89 17.53
CA PRO A 108 -5.18 -17.61 16.29
C PRO A 108 -6.43 -17.09 15.60
N SER A 109 -6.27 -16.63 14.35
CA SER A 109 -7.40 -16.34 13.48
C SER A 109 -7.96 -17.68 13.01
N ASN A 110 -9.14 -18.02 13.50
CA ASN A 110 -9.90 -19.21 13.11
C ASN A 110 -10.17 -19.24 11.60
#